data_AF-A0A2Z4LQA2-F1
#
_entry.id   AF-A0A2Z4LQA2-F1
#
_cell.length_a   1.000
_cell.length_b   1.000
_cell.length_c   1.000
_cell.angle_alpha   90.00
_cell.angle_beta   90.00
_cell.angle_gamma   90.00
#
_symmetry.space_group_name_H-M   'P 1'
#
loop_
_entity.id
_entity.type
_entity.pdbx_description
1 polymer ?
#
loop_
_entity_poly.entity_id
_entity_poly.type
_entity_poly.pdbx_seq_one_letter_code
_entity_poly.pdbx_strand_id
1 'polypeptide(L)'
;MGRVMDISFFVHADDCGMEQAMAATGDDTMDNGCCDDESFTLSGQDNLKLSWDDLEIVSQVFLATFVTSYFDLFVPVEKLPIPHEKYPPPNLVKDIHILDQVFLI
;
A
#
# COMPACT_ATOMS: atom_id res chain seq x y z
N MET A 1 18.64 -30.02 9.75
CA MET A 1 18.23 -28.91 8.87
C MET A 1 17.10 -28.18 9.58
N GLY A 2 17.39 -26.99 10.12
CA GLY A 2 16.40 -26.14 10.81
C GLY A 2 15.54 -25.35 9.83
N ARG A 3 14.42 -24.79 10.31
CA ARG A 3 13.54 -23.86 9.58
C ARG A 3 13.38 -22.58 10.40
N VAL A 4 13.25 -21.44 9.74
CA VAL A 4 13.00 -20.16 10.42
C VAL A 4 11.60 -20.16 11.01
N MET A 5 11.48 -19.76 12.28
CA MET A 5 10.22 -19.73 13.01
C MET A 5 9.58 -18.34 12.99
N ASP A 6 10.37 -17.29 13.22
CA ASP A 6 9.92 -15.91 13.11
C ASP A 6 11.04 -14.95 12.64
N ILE A 7 10.67 -13.81 12.05
CA ILE A 7 11.57 -12.73 11.66
C ILE A 7 10.89 -11.40 11.96
N SER A 8 11.57 -10.50 12.67
CA SER A 8 11.13 -9.12 12.83
C SER A 8 12.24 -8.13 12.48
N PHE A 9 11.82 -6.91 12.14
CA PHE A 9 12.71 -5.80 11.82
C PHE A 9 12.50 -4.70 12.86
N PHE A 10 13.59 -4.09 13.33
CA PHE A 10 13.62 -2.99 14.31
C PHE A 10 13.15 -3.33 15.73
N VAL A 11 12.61 -4.53 15.95
CA VAL A 11 12.16 -5.06 17.26
C VAL A 11 12.67 -6.50 17.42
N HIS A 12 12.44 -7.10 18.59
CA HIS A 12 12.75 -8.52 18.81
C HIS A 12 11.76 -9.41 18.04
N ALA A 13 12.18 -10.60 17.62
CA ALA A 13 11.28 -11.57 16.99
C ALA A 13 10.40 -12.22 18.08
N ASP A 14 9.16 -12.54 17.76
CA ASP A 14 8.25 -13.15 18.73
C ASP A 14 8.65 -14.61 18.97
N ASP A 15 8.78 -14.98 20.24
CA ASP A 15 9.02 -16.37 20.62
C ASP A 15 7.72 -17.20 20.62
N CYS A 16 7.86 -18.52 20.45
CA CYS A 16 6.74 -19.46 20.55
C CYS A 16 6.54 -19.96 22.01
N GLY A 17 7.02 -19.23 23.01
CA GLY A 17 6.90 -19.60 24.43
C GLY A 17 7.67 -20.86 24.84
N MET A 18 8.66 -21.30 24.04
CA MET A 18 9.43 -22.52 24.32
C MET A 18 10.17 -22.40 25.65
N GLU A 19 10.84 -21.28 25.89
CA GLU A 19 11.61 -21.04 27.12
C GLU A 19 10.71 -21.05 28.38
N GLN A 20 9.50 -20.50 28.27
CA GLN A 20 8.50 -20.51 29.35
C GLN A 20 7.98 -21.92 29.64
N ALA A 21 7.81 -22.74 28.60
CA ALA A 21 7.41 -24.14 28.74
C ALA A 21 8.51 -24.98 29.42
N MET A 22 9.78 -24.77 29.04
CA MET A 22 10.93 -25.48 29.61
C MET A 22 11.11 -25.16 31.10
N ALA A 23 11.01 -23.88 31.47
CA ALA A 23 11.09 -23.43 32.86
C ALA A 23 9.96 -24.02 33.74
N ALA A 24 8.76 -24.23 33.17
CA ALA A 24 7.66 -24.85 33.89
C ALA A 24 7.84 -26.36 34.12
N THR A 25 8.61 -27.04 33.26
CA THR A 25 8.90 -28.48 33.37
C THR A 25 10.09 -28.83 34.27
N GLY A 26 10.84 -27.83 34.76
CA GLY A 26 11.93 -28.03 35.73
C GLY A 26 13.13 -28.80 35.18
N ASP A 27 13.24 -28.89 33.86
CA ASP A 27 14.34 -29.56 33.16
C ASP A 27 15.29 -28.50 32.58
N ASP A 28 16.02 -27.82 33.46
CA ASP A 28 17.07 -26.86 33.11
C ASP A 28 18.27 -27.51 32.40
N THR A 29 18.21 -28.82 32.12
CA THR A 29 19.31 -29.61 31.54
C THR A 29 19.10 -30.06 30.09
N MET A 30 17.94 -29.78 29.50
CA MET A 30 17.74 -29.95 28.05
C MET A 30 18.43 -28.79 27.32
N ASP A 31 19.66 -29.03 26.86
CA ASP A 31 20.35 -28.15 25.92
C ASP A 31 19.41 -27.83 24.74
N ASN A 32 19.22 -26.54 24.42
CA ASN A 32 18.41 -26.03 23.31
C ASN A 32 19.02 -26.38 21.93
N GLY A 33 19.43 -27.62 21.69
CA GLY A 33 20.14 -28.04 20.48
C GLY A 33 19.33 -28.01 19.19
N CYS A 34 18.15 -27.38 19.17
CA CYS A 34 17.25 -27.35 18.03
C CYS A 34 16.80 -25.95 17.56
N CYS A 35 16.97 -24.90 18.37
CA CYS A 35 16.49 -23.55 18.07
C CYS A 35 17.47 -22.52 18.63
N ASP A 36 18.03 -21.70 17.74
CA ASP A 36 18.96 -20.63 18.07
C ASP A 36 18.39 -19.30 17.58
N ASP A 37 18.47 -18.26 18.42
CA ASP A 37 18.07 -16.90 18.05
C ASP A 37 19.26 -16.18 17.39
N GLU A 38 19.09 -15.81 16.13
CA GLU A 38 20.08 -15.02 15.38
C GLU A 38 19.60 -13.58 15.22
N SER A 39 20.48 -12.63 15.50
CA SER A 39 20.25 -11.21 15.18
C SER A 39 21.43 -10.65 14.42
N PHE A 40 21.15 -9.81 13.43
CA PHE A 40 22.16 -9.11 12.67
C PHE A 40 21.85 -7.61 12.67
N THR A 41 22.88 -6.80 12.87
CA THR A 41 22.75 -5.34 12.81
C THR A 41 23.26 -4.88 11.46
N LEU A 42 22.38 -4.29 10.65
CA LEU A 42 22.78 -3.62 9.43
C LEU A 42 23.06 -2.14 9.74
N SER A 43 24.31 -1.70 9.55
CA SER A 43 24.63 -0.28 9.66
C SER A 43 23.97 0.48 8.50
N GLY A 44 23.08 1.42 8.83
CA GLY A 44 22.48 2.31 7.85
C GLY A 44 23.53 3.16 7.14
N GLN A 45 23.23 3.60 5.92
CA GLN A 45 24.11 4.47 5.16
C GLN A 45 23.98 5.93 5.66
N ASP A 46 25.09 6.53 6.10
CA ASP A 46 25.12 7.94 6.50
C ASP A 46 25.05 8.91 5.31
N ASN A 47 25.51 8.45 4.14
CA ASN A 47 25.51 9.23 2.92
C ASN A 47 24.80 8.44 1.80
N LEU A 48 23.64 8.93 1.37
CA LEU A 48 22.92 8.38 0.23
C LEU A 48 23.76 8.62 -1.03
N LYS A 49 24.44 7.61 -1.56
CA LYS A 49 24.98 7.66 -2.93
C LYS A 49 23.82 7.56 -3.91
N LEU A 50 23.17 8.68 -4.18
CA LEU A 50 22.25 8.80 -5.30
C LEU A 50 23.08 8.71 -6.60
N SER A 51 23.16 7.50 -7.16
CA SER A 51 23.69 7.28 -8.51
C SER A 51 22.63 7.78 -9.50
N TRP A 52 22.78 9.00 -9.99
CA TRP A 52 21.94 9.50 -11.09
C TRP A 52 22.21 8.75 -12.40
N ASP A 53 23.31 7.98 -12.45
CA ASP A 53 23.69 7.13 -13.58
C ASP A 53 22.77 5.92 -13.73
N ASP A 54 22.03 5.53 -12.69
CA ASP A 54 21.10 4.39 -12.73
C ASP A 54 19.78 4.75 -13.46
N LEU A 55 19.52 6.04 -13.69
CA LEU A 55 18.28 6.54 -14.26
C LEU A 55 18.48 6.87 -15.74
N GLU A 56 18.33 5.85 -16.58
CA GLU A 56 18.44 5.98 -18.04
C GLU A 56 17.54 7.10 -18.59
N ILE A 57 17.97 7.73 -19.69
CA ILE A 57 17.26 8.83 -20.36
C ILE A 57 15.81 8.46 -20.68
N VAL A 58 15.55 7.20 -21.09
CA VAL A 58 14.20 6.73 -21.39
C VAL A 58 13.30 6.78 -20.16
N SER A 59 13.81 6.36 -19.00
CA SER A 59 13.10 6.41 -17.72
C SER A 59 12.83 7.86 -17.28
N GLN A 60 13.78 8.77 -17.50
CA GLN A 60 13.59 10.19 -17.21
C GLN A 60 12.48 10.80 -18.07
N VAL A 61 12.49 10.52 -19.37
CA VAL A 61 11.46 10.99 -20.31
C VAL A 61 10.10 10.41 -19.96
N PHE A 62 10.02 9.12 -19.60
CA PHE A 62 8.79 8.50 -19.14
C PHE A 62 8.25 9.17 -17.88
N LEU A 63 9.09 9.39 -16.86
CA LEU A 63 8.67 10.06 -15.62
C LEU A 63 8.21 11.49 -15.89
N ALA A 64 8.93 12.24 -16.72
CA ALA A 64 8.55 13.60 -17.07
C ALA A 64 7.19 13.64 -17.79
N THR A 65 7.01 12.81 -18.82
CA THR A 65 5.74 12.73 -19.55
C THR A 65 4.58 12.23 -18.69
N PHE A 66 4.82 11.23 -17.84
CA PHE A 66 3.82 10.73 -16.90
C PHE A 66 3.40 11.82 -15.91
N VAL A 67 4.35 12.49 -15.25
CA VAL A 67 4.04 13.56 -14.29
C VAL A 67 3.32 14.72 -14.97
N THR A 68 3.78 15.17 -16.14
CA THR A 68 3.14 16.28 -16.85
C THR A 68 1.73 15.92 -17.35
N SER A 69 1.50 14.70 -17.81
CA SER A 69 0.17 14.28 -18.30
C SER A 69 -0.88 14.13 -17.18
N TYR A 70 -0.45 13.80 -15.95
CA TYR A 70 -1.33 13.62 -14.80
C TYR A 70 -1.36 14.83 -13.86
N PHE A 71 -0.56 15.87 -14.11
CA PHE A 71 -0.42 17.02 -13.21
C PHE A 71 -1.78 17.64 -12.84
N ASP A 72 -2.63 17.88 -13.84
CA ASP A 72 -3.93 18.53 -13.67
C ASP A 72 -4.92 17.71 -12.84
N LEU A 73 -4.71 16.39 -12.68
CA LEU A 73 -5.57 15.55 -11.82
C LEU A 73 -5.36 15.83 -10.33
N PHE A 74 -4.22 16.41 -9.96
CA PHE A 74 -3.89 16.71 -8.57
C PHE A 74 -4.02 18.20 -8.25
N VAL A 75 -4.38 19.03 -9.23
CA VAL A 75 -4.64 20.47 -9.02
C VAL A 75 -6.01 20.62 -8.36
N PRO A 76 -6.10 21.17 -7.13
CA PRO A 76 -7.38 21.42 -6.49
C PRO A 76 -8.15 22.50 -7.27
N VAL A 77 -9.40 22.21 -7.62
CA VAL A 77 -10.27 23.17 -8.31
C VAL A 77 -11.15 23.89 -7.28
N GLU A 78 -11.20 25.22 -7.34
CA GLU A 78 -12.04 26.03 -6.42
C GLU A 78 -13.53 25.68 -6.49
N LYS A 79 -14.00 25.26 -7.68
CA LYS A 79 -15.37 24.80 -7.93
C LYS A 79 -15.35 23.61 -8.87
N LEU A 80 -16.06 22.55 -8.51
CA LEU A 80 -16.23 21.40 -9.40
C LEU A 80 -16.98 21.84 -10.68
N PRO A 81 -16.49 21.45 -11.88
CA PRO A 81 -17.20 21.76 -13.11
C PRO A 81 -18.55 21.04 -13.12
N ILE A 82 -19.61 21.75 -13.49
CA ILE A 82 -20.94 21.16 -13.68
C ILE A 82 -20.96 20.50 -15.06
N PRO A 83 -21.05 19.16 -15.15
CA PRO A 83 -21.16 18.50 -16.45
C PRO A 83 -22.41 19.01 -17.17
N HIS A 84 -22.29 19.26 -18.47
CA HIS A 84 -23.44 19.61 -19.31
C HIS A 84 -24.16 20.91 -18.90
N GLU A 85 -23.51 21.84 -18.20
CA GLU A 85 -24.13 23.12 -17.78
C GLU A 85 -24.76 23.89 -18.95
N LYS A 86 -24.12 23.84 -20.13
CA LYS A 86 -24.57 24.51 -21.34
C LYS A 86 -25.39 23.60 -22.27
N TYR A 87 -25.61 22.35 -21.89
CA TYR A 87 -26.34 21.40 -22.72
C TYR A 87 -27.84 21.67 -22.55
N PRO A 88 -28.56 22.07 -23.62
CA PRO A 88 -30.00 22.16 -23.52
C PRO A 88 -30.55 20.75 -23.26
N PRO A 89 -31.57 20.62 -22.39
CA PRO A 89 -32.27 19.35 -22.21
C PRO A 89 -32.70 18.81 -23.58
N PRO A 90 -32.63 17.49 -23.80
CA PRO A 90 -33.18 16.89 -25.01
C PRO A 90 -34.64 17.30 -25.17
N ASN A 91 -35.05 17.65 -26.39
CA ASN A 91 -36.45 17.89 -26.68
C ASN A 91 -37.24 16.59 -26.48
N LEU A 92 -38.05 16.53 -25.43
CA LEU A 92 -38.92 15.40 -25.15
C LEU A 92 -40.06 15.36 -26.18
N VAL A 93 -40.04 14.38 -27.08
CA VAL A 93 -41.15 14.14 -28.02
C VAL A 93 -42.38 13.63 -27.27
N LYS A 94 -42.16 12.84 -26.21
CA LYS A 94 -43.19 12.35 -25.28
C LYS A 94 -42.60 12.28 -23.88
N ASP A 95 -43.39 12.68 -22.89
CA ASP A 95 -43.04 12.49 -21.48
C ASP A 95 -43.48 11.09 -21.04
N ILE A 96 -42.60 10.11 -21.24
CA ILE A 96 -42.88 8.70 -20.90
C ILE A 96 -43.08 8.50 -19.40
N HIS A 97 -42.45 9.35 -18.56
CA HIS A 97 -42.58 9.24 -17.10
C HIS A 97 -44.01 9.58 -16.66
N ILE A 98 -44.64 10.56 -17.29
CA ILE A 98 -46.06 10.88 -17.08
C ILE A 98 -46.96 9.80 -17.68
N LEU A 99 -46.66 9.32 -18.90
CA LEU A 99 -47.48 8.31 -19.59
C LEU A 99 -47.55 6.98 -18.83
N ASP A 100 -46.46 6.58 -18.19
CA ASP A 100 -46.37 5.32 -17.44
C ASP A 100 -46.70 5.50 -15.94
N GLN A 101 -47.06 6.71 -15.50
CA GLN A 101 -47.38 6.96 -14.10
C GLN A 101 -48.78 6.45 -13.75
N VAL A 102 -48.87 5.63 -12.70
CA VAL A 102 -50.14 5.23 -12.10
C VAL A 102 -50.44 6.14 -10.92
N PHE A 103 -51.49 6.96 -11.04
CA PHE A 103 -51.97 7.78 -9.93
C PHE A 103 -52.95 6.95 -9.09
N LEU A 104 -52.65 6.79 -7.80
CA LEU A 104 -53.65 6.32 -6.84
C LEU A 104 -54.67 7.44 -6.65
N ILE A 105 -55.92 7.16 -7.03
CA ILE A 105 -57.10 8.02 -6.82
C ILE A 105 -57.76 7.62 -5.50
#